data_AF-A0A660S3L9-F1
#
_entry.id   AF-A0A660S3L9-F1
#
_cell.length_a   1.000
_cell.length_b   1.000
_cell.length_c   1.000
_cell.angle_alpha   90.00
_cell.angle_beta   90.00
_cell.angle_gamma   90.00
#
_symmetry.space_group_name_H-M   'P 1'
#
loop_
_entity.id
_entity.type
_entity.pdbx_description
1 polymer ?
#
loop_
_entity_poly.entity_id
_entity_poly.type
_entity_poly.pdbx_seq_one_letter_code
_entity_poly.pdbx_strand_id
1 'polypeptide(L)'
;MAKNKKILNRQITDWDKWLIKDNFKSFLVDLEKFYKKLSDDSLPDYFTPHDENHCFSVDKLAKALISKSNIDLSEFEKFILFVCIWTHDIGMLTEVATPILGDAYKPDNKRKDHEIIGAKFLSTNKKFLDLFERNGINENLAMTYINTINLINKFHRRKYSLSDCPQFRYIKGEKIRSSLIASILRLSDTLHIDTSRYDRKKYDILQIGNFDRTSRLHWLKSYVVSSVYLDIDKQSIFITLDLPDIELEQRVDFEENIINLKSIIYEDVYEDIIAVQNIFRQYNLPFYSLVSIDINYIVGMESTRAQEIKGIINDLHILLSPSTSKVIRKSLDSIQSLVEIDFKTYEIFYKQVGILIDHLKSIHEYRPCHVGLKKIIDTIETEYLAFPNIQTGTKADIKKSQKLLKEKIEQINKTRTKAIKKLQGHADELLAYENILLFGISEIVSGLLKSCDPQFKEKVNIYIFECGSKRQFSPSNSLEYNDGLQYSFLLSSYGLKNISLLPDNSIASLLSDPKIDNKKTILLFGANGIEKDSYNCGHSSGHLTMAIVANHFNIPIWIITDSYKIGTIDWKPDLQRVGTLWLTGQKKWISECQQKNIDLKNYREDKIPFSMVDRIIFENEIVSPNAHDS
;
A
#
# COMPACT_ATOMS: atom_id res chain seq x y z
N MET A 1 1.24 -36.24 -36.34
CA MET A 1 2.71 -36.22 -36.15
C MET A 1 3.32 -35.20 -37.11
N ALA A 2 4.14 -34.29 -36.57
CA ALA A 2 5.01 -33.32 -37.27
C ALA A 2 4.37 -32.38 -38.31
N LYS A 3 3.96 -31.17 -37.87
CA LYS A 3 4.20 -29.86 -38.50
C LYS A 3 3.37 -28.77 -37.80
N ASN A 4 3.95 -28.22 -36.74
CA ASN A 4 3.72 -26.85 -36.27
C ASN A 4 4.71 -26.57 -35.13
N LYS A 5 6.01 -26.61 -35.47
CA LYS A 5 7.02 -25.85 -34.73
C LYS A 5 6.71 -24.39 -35.03
N LYS A 6 5.80 -23.79 -34.24
CA LYS A 6 5.58 -22.35 -34.24
C LYS A 6 6.94 -21.71 -33.97
N ILE A 7 7.38 -20.95 -34.96
CA ILE A 7 8.54 -20.07 -34.93
C ILE A 7 8.35 -19.14 -33.72
N LEU A 8 9.03 -19.45 -32.63
CA LEU A 8 9.29 -18.56 -31.52
C LEU A 8 10.81 -18.32 -31.54
N ASN A 9 11.30 -17.82 -32.67
CA ASN A 9 12.56 -17.07 -32.69
C ASN A 9 12.27 -15.79 -31.90
N ARG A 10 12.57 -15.85 -30.60
CA ARG A 10 12.65 -14.70 -29.70
C ARG A 10 13.46 -13.61 -30.40
N GLN A 11 12.91 -12.40 -30.42
CA GLN A 11 13.55 -11.20 -30.90
C GLN A 11 14.93 -11.10 -30.24
N ILE A 12 15.99 -11.23 -31.05
CA ILE A 12 17.25 -10.58 -30.72
C ILE A 12 16.86 -9.12 -30.51
N THR A 13 17.07 -8.62 -29.31
CA THR A 13 16.93 -7.23 -28.94
C THR A 13 17.58 -6.38 -30.03
N ASP A 14 16.94 -5.27 -30.45
CA ASP A 14 17.38 -4.42 -31.56
C ASP A 14 18.70 -3.65 -31.26
N TRP A 15 19.56 -4.19 -30.37
CA TRP A 15 20.93 -3.75 -30.10
C TRP A 15 21.73 -3.57 -31.37
N ASP A 16 21.50 -4.43 -32.37
CA ASP A 16 22.18 -4.42 -33.65
C ASP A 16 22.01 -3.10 -34.40
N LYS A 17 20.93 -2.36 -34.12
CA LYS A 17 20.68 -1.01 -34.67
C LYS A 17 21.26 0.12 -33.82
N TRP A 18 21.53 -0.14 -32.53
CA TRP A 18 21.99 0.87 -31.57
C TRP A 18 23.50 0.87 -31.33
N LEU A 19 24.14 -0.30 -31.48
CA LEU A 19 25.58 -0.51 -31.33
C LEU A 19 26.20 -0.81 -32.70
N ILE A 20 27.46 -0.44 -32.88
CA ILE A 20 28.22 -0.62 -34.12
C ILE A 20 29.34 -1.65 -33.91
N LYS A 21 30.04 -1.60 -32.78
CA LYS A 21 31.13 -2.47 -32.33
C LYS A 21 30.64 -3.87 -32.02
N ASP A 22 31.19 -4.84 -32.75
CA ASP A 22 30.81 -6.25 -32.66
C ASP A 22 31.10 -6.87 -31.28
N ASN A 23 32.16 -6.44 -30.60
CA ASN A 23 32.49 -6.96 -29.28
C ASN A 23 31.45 -6.56 -28.20
N PHE A 24 30.84 -5.37 -28.29
CA PHE A 24 29.76 -4.95 -27.39
C PHE A 24 28.46 -5.71 -27.67
N LYS A 25 28.15 -5.93 -28.96
CA LYS A 25 26.99 -6.75 -29.36
C LYS A 25 27.13 -8.18 -28.85
N SER A 26 28.28 -8.79 -29.09
CA SER A 26 28.61 -10.14 -28.64
C SER A 26 28.50 -10.27 -27.12
N PHE A 27 29.03 -9.29 -26.36
CA PHE A 27 28.92 -9.28 -24.91
C PHE A 27 27.46 -9.26 -24.44
N LEU A 28 26.60 -8.41 -25.02
CA LEU A 28 25.18 -8.34 -24.62
C LEU A 28 24.41 -9.62 -24.93
N VAL A 29 24.71 -10.28 -26.05
CA VAL A 29 24.13 -11.59 -26.39
C VAL A 29 24.54 -12.65 -25.37
N ASP A 30 25.81 -12.65 -24.95
CA ASP A 30 26.30 -13.58 -23.94
C ASP A 30 25.72 -13.27 -22.54
N LEU A 31 25.56 -11.98 -22.21
CA LEU A 31 24.92 -11.52 -20.99
C LEU A 31 23.46 -11.95 -20.90
N GLU A 32 22.69 -11.81 -21.99
CA GLU A 32 21.31 -12.26 -22.07
C GLU A 32 21.20 -13.77 -21.81
N LYS A 33 22.04 -14.57 -22.46
CA LYS A 33 22.09 -16.04 -22.26
C LYS A 33 22.47 -16.39 -20.82
N PHE A 34 23.43 -15.68 -20.26
CA PHE A 34 23.87 -15.86 -18.87
C PHE A 34 22.75 -15.55 -17.88
N TYR A 35 22.08 -14.41 -18.04
CA TYR A 35 20.99 -13.98 -17.16
C TYR A 35 19.79 -14.91 -17.25
N LYS A 36 19.37 -15.27 -18.47
CA LYS A 36 18.25 -16.19 -18.68
C LYS A 36 18.48 -17.53 -17.98
N LYS A 37 19.70 -18.08 -18.06
CA LYS A 37 20.03 -19.32 -17.35
C LYS A 37 19.90 -19.15 -15.83
N LEU A 38 20.42 -18.05 -15.27
CA LEU A 38 20.29 -17.76 -13.84
C LEU A 38 18.83 -17.61 -13.40
N SER A 39 18.00 -16.98 -14.24
CA SER A 39 16.58 -16.76 -13.98
C SER A 39 15.78 -18.07 -14.06
N ASP A 40 16.03 -18.90 -15.08
CA ASP A 40 15.38 -20.21 -15.26
C ASP A 40 15.69 -21.16 -14.10
N ASP A 41 16.91 -21.09 -13.55
CA ASP A 41 17.34 -21.88 -12.40
C ASP A 41 16.79 -21.32 -11.05
N SER A 42 16.25 -20.09 -11.04
CA SER A 42 15.76 -19.45 -9.81
C SER A 42 14.35 -19.88 -9.44
N LEU A 43 14.17 -20.22 -8.16
CA LEU A 43 12.84 -20.41 -7.56
C LEU A 43 11.99 -19.14 -7.69
N PRO A 44 10.65 -19.26 -7.80
CA PRO A 44 9.72 -18.13 -7.76
C PRO A 44 9.98 -17.26 -6.53
N ASP A 45 10.15 -15.96 -6.75
CA ASP A 45 10.42 -15.00 -5.68
C ASP A 45 9.12 -14.43 -5.12
N TYR A 46 9.11 -13.99 -3.86
CA TYR A 46 7.93 -13.37 -3.22
C TYR A 46 7.47 -12.09 -3.95
N PHE A 47 8.33 -11.51 -4.77
CA PHE A 47 8.05 -10.33 -5.59
C PHE A 47 7.70 -10.69 -7.04
N THR A 48 7.19 -9.70 -7.77
CA THR A 48 6.93 -9.82 -9.22
C THR A 48 8.19 -10.31 -9.96
N PRO A 49 8.06 -11.10 -11.04
CA PRO A 49 9.18 -11.63 -11.81
C PRO A 49 10.24 -10.57 -12.16
N HIS A 50 11.51 -10.90 -11.89
CA HIS A 50 12.71 -10.16 -12.30
C HIS A 50 13.47 -10.94 -13.39
N ASP A 51 12.74 -11.62 -14.27
CA ASP A 51 13.31 -12.45 -15.33
C ASP A 51 13.68 -11.63 -16.58
N GLU A 52 14.08 -12.32 -17.66
CA GLU A 52 14.50 -11.63 -18.89
C GLU A 52 13.43 -10.72 -19.48
N ASN A 53 12.13 -11.02 -19.28
CA ASN A 53 11.04 -10.20 -19.80
C ASN A 53 11.01 -8.83 -19.11
N HIS A 54 11.38 -8.77 -17.83
CA HIS A 54 11.53 -7.51 -17.12
C HIS A 54 12.67 -6.68 -17.70
N CYS A 55 13.84 -7.28 -17.92
CA CYS A 55 14.98 -6.60 -18.53
C CYS A 55 14.64 -6.04 -19.93
N PHE A 56 13.93 -6.82 -20.76
CA PHE A 56 13.50 -6.37 -22.09
C PHE A 56 12.52 -5.19 -22.04
N SER A 57 11.60 -5.19 -21.08
CA SER A 57 10.63 -4.11 -20.93
C SER A 57 11.28 -2.82 -20.46
N VAL A 58 12.21 -2.91 -19.51
CA VAL A 58 13.03 -1.77 -19.06
C VAL A 58 13.89 -1.22 -20.21
N ASP A 59 14.49 -2.10 -21.03
CA ASP A 59 15.21 -1.69 -22.24
C ASP A 59 14.31 -0.91 -23.22
N LYS A 60 13.12 -1.42 -23.52
CA LYS A 60 12.17 -0.75 -24.40
C LYS A 60 11.78 0.64 -23.87
N LEU A 61 11.57 0.77 -22.56
CA LEU A 61 11.25 2.05 -21.92
C LEU A 61 12.44 3.02 -21.95
N ALA A 62 13.65 2.52 -21.67
CA ALA A 62 14.87 3.32 -21.76
C ALA A 62 15.07 3.88 -23.17
N LYS A 63 14.89 3.03 -24.19
CA LYS A 63 14.91 3.43 -25.61
C LYS A 63 13.82 4.45 -25.94
N ALA A 64 12.60 4.29 -25.43
CA ALA A 64 11.52 5.24 -25.64
C ALA A 64 11.86 6.62 -25.07
N LEU A 65 12.39 6.69 -23.84
CA LEU A 65 12.81 7.94 -23.18
C LEU A 65 13.87 8.71 -23.98
N ILE A 66 14.79 8.02 -24.65
CA ILE A 66 15.87 8.64 -25.42
C ILE A 66 15.53 8.87 -26.91
N SER A 67 14.56 8.13 -27.47
CA SER A 67 14.31 8.06 -28.92
C SER A 67 13.95 9.39 -29.61
N LYS A 68 13.29 10.32 -28.91
CA LYS A 68 12.98 11.67 -29.42
C LYS A 68 13.85 12.77 -28.81
N SER A 69 14.91 12.40 -28.11
CA SER A 69 15.84 13.37 -27.51
C SER A 69 16.94 13.75 -28.49
N ASN A 70 17.47 14.96 -28.36
CA ASN A 70 18.70 15.36 -29.04
C ASN A 70 19.96 14.86 -28.30
N ILE A 71 19.80 13.95 -27.31
CA ILE A 71 20.95 13.32 -26.66
C ILE A 71 21.57 12.32 -27.62
N ASP A 72 22.82 12.59 -27.97
CA ASP A 72 23.69 11.58 -28.53
C ASP A 72 24.39 10.85 -27.38
N LEU A 73 23.89 9.66 -27.01
CA LEU A 73 24.62 8.75 -26.14
C LEU A 73 25.75 8.14 -26.95
N SER A 74 26.97 8.21 -26.43
CA SER A 74 28.09 7.52 -27.07
C SER A 74 27.77 6.03 -27.12
N GLU A 75 28.34 5.35 -28.11
CA GLU A 75 28.21 3.90 -28.21
C GLU A 75 28.62 3.18 -26.92
N PHE A 76 29.61 3.74 -26.23
CA PHE A 76 30.09 3.23 -24.96
C PHE A 76 29.08 3.42 -23.83
N GLU A 77 28.41 4.57 -23.77
CA GLU A 77 27.34 4.81 -22.80
C GLU A 77 26.11 3.92 -23.07
N LYS A 78 25.77 3.67 -24.34
CA LYS A 78 24.72 2.72 -24.73
C LYS A 78 25.05 1.32 -24.23
N PHE A 79 26.28 0.85 -24.45
CA PHE A 79 26.75 -0.43 -23.93
C PHE A 79 26.59 -0.52 -22.40
N ILE A 80 27.09 0.47 -21.67
CA ILE A 80 27.00 0.50 -20.20
C ILE A 80 25.54 0.53 -19.74
N LEU A 81 24.68 1.34 -20.35
CA LEU A 81 23.25 1.40 -20.04
C LEU A 81 22.60 0.02 -20.18
N PHE A 82 22.84 -0.68 -21.28
CA PHE A 82 22.25 -2.00 -21.53
C PHE A 82 22.78 -3.05 -20.55
N VAL A 83 24.07 -3.04 -20.22
CA VAL A 83 24.58 -3.93 -19.16
C VAL A 83 23.93 -3.62 -17.81
N CYS A 84 23.74 -2.34 -17.46
CA CYS A 84 23.06 -1.95 -16.22
C CYS A 84 21.59 -2.42 -16.21
N ILE A 85 20.86 -2.27 -17.31
CA ILE A 85 19.46 -2.76 -17.42
C ILE A 85 19.37 -4.26 -17.13
N TRP A 86 20.30 -5.07 -17.63
CA TRP A 86 20.29 -6.52 -17.38
C TRP A 86 20.82 -6.93 -16.01
N THR A 87 21.41 -6.01 -15.24
CA THR A 87 22.08 -6.35 -13.97
C THR A 87 21.55 -5.60 -12.77
N HIS A 88 20.69 -4.60 -12.94
CA HIS A 88 20.22 -3.73 -11.85
C HIS A 88 19.50 -4.52 -10.74
N ASP A 89 18.67 -5.48 -11.14
CA ASP A 89 17.90 -6.34 -10.24
C ASP A 89 18.44 -7.77 -10.13
N ILE A 90 19.68 -8.04 -10.56
CA ILE A 90 20.25 -9.41 -10.50
C ILE A 90 20.31 -9.95 -9.06
N GLY A 91 20.45 -9.06 -8.06
CA GLY A 91 20.39 -9.43 -6.64
C GLY A 91 19.01 -9.86 -6.16
N MET A 92 17.96 -9.65 -6.96
CA MET A 92 16.61 -10.17 -6.73
C MET A 92 16.44 -11.63 -7.18
N LEU A 93 17.44 -12.26 -7.80
CA LEU A 93 17.39 -13.68 -8.13
C LEU A 93 17.75 -14.52 -6.90
N THR A 94 16.98 -15.57 -6.60
CA THR A 94 17.18 -16.40 -5.40
C THR A 94 18.51 -17.16 -5.46
N GLU A 95 18.91 -17.63 -6.64
CA GLU A 95 20.23 -18.25 -6.89
C GLU A 95 21.40 -17.30 -6.66
N VAL A 96 21.17 -15.98 -6.73
CA VAL A 96 22.18 -14.94 -6.49
C VAL A 96 22.20 -14.54 -5.02
N ALA A 97 21.02 -14.32 -4.43
CA ALA A 97 20.89 -13.84 -3.07
C ALA A 97 21.24 -14.90 -2.03
N THR A 98 20.80 -16.15 -2.21
CA THR A 98 20.97 -17.22 -1.21
C THR A 98 22.45 -17.49 -0.87
N PRO A 99 23.37 -17.64 -1.85
CA PRO A 99 24.79 -17.84 -1.55
C PRO A 99 25.46 -16.65 -0.84
N ILE A 100 24.91 -15.44 -0.99
CA ILE A 100 25.47 -14.22 -0.40
C ILE A 100 24.93 -13.97 1.02
N LEU A 101 23.63 -14.22 1.24
CA LEU A 101 22.95 -13.96 2.50
C LEU A 101 23.04 -15.13 3.50
N GLY A 102 23.21 -16.37 3.02
CA GLY A 102 23.25 -17.56 3.88
C GLY A 102 22.01 -17.67 4.78
N ASP A 103 22.22 -18.00 6.05
CA ASP A 103 21.15 -18.15 7.06
C ASP A 103 20.37 -16.85 7.35
N ALA A 104 20.88 -15.69 6.92
CA ALA A 104 20.17 -14.41 7.03
C ALA A 104 19.13 -14.17 5.91
N TYR A 105 18.87 -15.19 5.08
CA TYR A 105 17.90 -15.12 4.00
C TYR A 105 16.49 -14.87 4.54
N LYS A 106 16.04 -13.62 4.38
CA LYS A 106 14.64 -13.20 4.50
C LYS A 106 14.27 -12.43 3.24
N PRO A 107 13.08 -12.64 2.65
CA PRO A 107 12.64 -11.93 1.44
C PRO A 107 12.76 -10.40 1.57
N ASP A 108 12.44 -9.85 2.73
CA ASP A 108 12.57 -8.41 3.01
C ASP A 108 14.03 -7.92 2.96
N ASN A 109 14.96 -8.67 3.54
CA ASN A 109 16.39 -8.35 3.52
C ASN A 109 16.92 -8.36 2.08
N LYS A 110 16.51 -9.36 1.29
CA LYS A 110 16.86 -9.48 -0.12
C LYS A 110 16.45 -8.24 -0.89
N ARG A 111 15.17 -7.83 -0.81
CA ARG A 111 14.71 -6.61 -1.51
C ARG A 111 15.37 -5.35 -0.98
N LYS A 112 15.57 -5.24 0.33
CA LYS A 112 16.18 -4.04 0.95
C LYS A 112 17.57 -3.77 0.40
N ASP A 113 18.36 -4.83 0.18
CA ASP A 113 19.79 -4.74 -0.13
C ASP A 113 20.20 -5.41 -1.47
N HIS A 114 19.25 -5.76 -2.34
CA HIS A 114 19.50 -6.40 -3.65
C HIS A 114 20.56 -5.68 -4.50
N GLU A 115 20.73 -4.35 -4.41
CA GLU A 115 21.77 -3.66 -5.16
C GLU A 115 23.19 -3.95 -4.61
N ILE A 116 23.31 -4.18 -3.30
CA ILE A 116 24.55 -4.57 -2.64
C ILE A 116 24.86 -6.05 -2.93
N ILE A 117 23.83 -6.89 -2.88
CA ILE A 117 23.91 -8.32 -3.22
C ILE A 117 24.35 -8.48 -4.67
N GLY A 118 23.69 -7.78 -5.60
CA GLY A 118 24.02 -7.76 -7.02
C GLY A 118 25.46 -7.28 -7.24
N ALA A 119 25.87 -6.18 -6.59
CA ALA A 119 27.23 -5.67 -6.71
C ALA A 119 28.29 -6.68 -6.26
N LYS A 120 28.06 -7.40 -5.15
CA LYS A 120 28.95 -8.47 -4.68
C LYS A 120 29.00 -9.61 -5.68
N PHE A 121 27.84 -10.07 -6.17
CA PHE A 121 27.76 -11.14 -7.15
C PHE A 121 28.53 -10.82 -8.43
N LEU A 122 28.30 -9.65 -9.03
CA LEU A 122 28.97 -9.24 -10.27
C LEU A 122 30.49 -9.14 -10.11
N SER A 123 30.95 -8.78 -8.91
CA SER A 123 32.38 -8.64 -8.61
C SER A 123 33.10 -9.97 -8.32
N THR A 124 32.36 -11.04 -7.97
CA THR A 124 32.96 -12.33 -7.56
C THR A 124 32.57 -13.50 -8.45
N ASN A 125 31.54 -13.36 -9.29
CA ASN A 125 31.05 -14.46 -10.11
C ASN A 125 31.98 -14.68 -11.32
N LYS A 126 32.72 -15.78 -11.29
CA LYS A 126 33.66 -16.14 -12.38
C LYS A 126 33.01 -16.20 -13.75
N LYS A 127 31.80 -16.78 -13.87
CA LYS A 127 31.12 -16.89 -15.17
C LYS A 127 30.74 -15.53 -15.76
N PHE A 128 30.40 -14.56 -14.91
CA PHE A 128 30.16 -13.19 -15.33
C PHE A 128 31.46 -12.47 -15.73
N LEU A 129 32.54 -12.65 -14.96
CA LEU A 129 33.86 -12.12 -15.30
C LEU A 129 34.38 -12.68 -16.64
N ASP A 130 34.18 -13.98 -16.89
CA ASP A 130 34.53 -14.64 -18.15
C ASP A 130 33.84 -14.00 -19.37
N LEU A 131 32.67 -13.35 -19.20
CA LEU A 131 32.00 -12.64 -20.30
C LEU A 131 32.85 -11.49 -20.83
N PHE A 132 33.56 -10.78 -19.94
CA PHE A 132 34.44 -9.67 -20.35
C PHE A 132 35.63 -10.21 -21.13
N GLU A 133 36.28 -11.27 -20.64
CA GLU A 133 37.45 -11.86 -21.30
C GLU A 133 37.13 -12.38 -22.70
N ARG A 134 36.02 -13.12 -22.85
CA ARG A 134 35.57 -13.66 -24.15
C ARG A 134 35.28 -12.57 -25.18
N ASN A 135 34.95 -11.38 -24.72
CA ASN A 135 34.64 -10.22 -25.57
C ASN A 135 35.81 -9.22 -25.62
N GLY A 136 37.03 -9.66 -25.29
CA GLY A 136 38.27 -8.90 -25.50
C GLY A 136 38.56 -7.85 -24.43
N ILE A 137 37.95 -7.95 -23.25
CA ILE A 137 38.16 -7.05 -22.11
C ILE A 137 38.92 -7.82 -21.02
N ASN A 138 40.17 -7.43 -20.74
CA ASN A 138 40.98 -8.07 -19.69
C ASN A 138 40.42 -7.84 -18.28
N GLU A 139 40.86 -8.65 -17.31
CA GLU A 139 40.36 -8.68 -15.93
C GLU A 139 40.43 -7.31 -15.21
N ASN A 140 41.58 -6.63 -15.26
CA ASN A 140 41.77 -5.32 -14.63
C ASN A 140 40.77 -4.27 -15.18
N LEU A 141 40.52 -4.33 -16.49
CA LEU A 141 39.54 -3.48 -17.12
C LEU A 141 38.10 -3.91 -16.78
N ALA A 142 37.82 -5.21 -16.75
CA ALA A 142 36.50 -5.75 -16.37
C ALA A 142 36.06 -5.24 -14.99
N MET A 143 36.96 -5.22 -14.01
CA MET A 143 36.67 -4.67 -12.68
C MET A 143 36.33 -3.18 -12.69
N THR A 144 36.95 -2.40 -13.59
CA THR A 144 36.61 -0.97 -13.76
C THR A 144 35.21 -0.79 -14.34
N TYR A 145 34.81 -1.65 -15.28
CA TYR A 145 33.44 -1.69 -15.81
C TYR A 145 32.45 -2.07 -14.72
N ILE A 146 32.72 -3.16 -13.98
CA ILE A 146 31.88 -3.64 -12.88
C ILE A 146 31.67 -2.57 -11.82
N ASN A 147 32.73 -1.86 -11.41
CA ASN A 147 32.61 -0.77 -10.45
C ASN A 147 31.71 0.38 -10.95
N THR A 148 31.74 0.66 -12.25
CA THR A 148 30.88 1.67 -12.87
C THR A 148 29.43 1.19 -12.98
N ILE A 149 29.22 -0.06 -13.38
CA ILE A 149 27.91 -0.72 -13.44
C ILE A 149 27.27 -0.76 -12.04
N ASN A 150 28.02 -1.21 -11.03
CA ASN A 150 27.57 -1.26 -9.63
C ASN A 150 27.21 0.13 -9.08
N LEU A 151 27.98 1.16 -9.45
CA LEU A 151 27.64 2.54 -9.09
C LEU A 151 26.30 2.95 -9.70
N ILE A 152 26.11 2.74 -11.01
CA ILE A 152 24.89 3.12 -11.72
C ILE A 152 23.70 2.34 -11.17
N ASN A 153 23.83 1.02 -11.01
CA ASN A 153 22.82 0.16 -10.42
C ASN A 153 22.50 0.60 -8.98
N LYS A 154 23.46 0.99 -8.15
CA LYS A 154 23.15 1.52 -6.81
C LYS A 154 22.16 2.68 -6.87
N PHE A 155 22.36 3.63 -7.79
CA PHE A 155 21.53 4.82 -7.91
C PHE A 155 20.19 4.63 -8.64
N HIS A 156 19.89 3.42 -9.15
CA HIS A 156 18.52 3.09 -9.59
C HIS A 156 17.54 3.09 -8.39
N ARG A 157 18.06 2.88 -7.17
CA ARG A 157 17.23 2.77 -5.96
C ARG A 157 16.85 4.11 -5.37
N ARG A 158 15.56 4.23 -5.01
CA ARG A 158 14.99 5.43 -4.37
C ARG A 158 15.65 5.86 -3.06
N LYS A 159 16.26 4.92 -2.34
CA LYS A 159 16.97 5.21 -1.08
C LYS A 159 18.26 6.01 -1.27
N TYR A 160 18.78 6.10 -2.50
CA TYR A 160 19.93 6.92 -2.83
C TYR A 160 19.49 8.14 -3.65
N SER A 161 19.95 9.32 -3.26
CA SER A 161 19.66 10.54 -4.01
C SER A 161 20.50 10.58 -5.28
N LEU A 162 19.88 10.85 -6.43
CA LEU A 162 20.61 11.03 -7.70
C LEU A 162 21.58 12.22 -7.66
N SER A 163 21.38 13.19 -6.75
CA SER A 163 22.32 14.30 -6.50
C SER A 163 23.69 13.80 -6.04
N ASP A 164 23.74 12.65 -5.37
CA ASP A 164 24.96 12.10 -4.80
C ASP A 164 25.67 11.17 -5.80
N CYS A 165 25.04 10.90 -6.96
CA CYS A 165 25.65 10.13 -8.03
C CYS A 165 26.69 10.98 -8.75
N PRO A 166 27.96 10.52 -8.86
CA PRO A 166 28.98 11.23 -9.62
C PRO A 166 28.46 11.57 -11.02
N GLN A 167 28.65 12.82 -11.43
CA GLN A 167 28.16 13.28 -12.72
C GLN A 167 28.78 12.47 -13.87
N PHE A 168 30.08 12.18 -13.75
CA PHE A 168 30.86 11.45 -14.73
C PHE A 168 31.72 10.34 -14.12
N ARG A 169 32.00 9.32 -14.92
CA ARG A 169 33.06 8.33 -14.74
C ARG A 169 33.91 8.28 -16.00
N TYR A 170 35.14 7.77 -15.87
CA TYR A 170 36.05 7.58 -16.99
C TYR A 170 36.56 6.16 -17.02
N ILE A 171 36.52 5.52 -18.19
CA ILE A 171 37.11 4.19 -18.40
C ILE A 171 37.97 4.29 -19.66
N LYS A 172 39.29 4.07 -19.55
CA LYS A 172 40.24 4.24 -20.67
C LYS A 172 40.16 5.60 -21.37
N GLY A 173 39.87 6.66 -20.61
CA GLY A 173 39.70 8.01 -21.16
C GLY A 173 38.33 8.29 -21.79
N GLU A 174 37.50 7.26 -22.00
CA GLU A 174 36.12 7.44 -22.45
C GLU A 174 35.25 7.96 -21.31
N LYS A 175 34.50 9.03 -21.58
CA LYS A 175 33.63 9.69 -20.61
C LYS A 175 32.27 9.00 -20.56
N ILE A 176 31.82 8.66 -19.36
CA ILE A 176 30.50 8.10 -19.08
C ILE A 176 29.72 9.08 -18.22
N ARG A 177 28.55 9.52 -18.67
CA ARG A 177 27.61 10.32 -17.87
C ARG A 177 26.85 9.43 -16.88
N SER A 178 27.52 9.00 -15.81
CA SER A 178 26.95 8.06 -14.83
C SER A 178 25.63 8.53 -14.22
N SER A 179 25.53 9.80 -13.85
CA SER A 179 24.26 10.39 -13.34
C SER A 179 23.11 10.32 -14.35
N LEU A 180 23.40 10.55 -15.64
CA LEU A 180 22.43 10.46 -16.73
C LEU A 180 21.95 9.01 -16.93
N ILE A 181 22.88 8.06 -17.02
CA ILE A 181 22.56 6.63 -17.21
C ILE A 181 21.75 6.11 -16.01
N ALA A 182 22.15 6.46 -14.78
CA ALA A 182 21.40 6.09 -13.58
C ALA A 182 19.98 6.68 -13.57
N SER A 183 19.82 7.91 -14.05
CA SER A 183 18.50 8.56 -14.17
C SER A 183 17.60 7.87 -15.20
N ILE A 184 18.15 7.52 -16.37
CA ILE A 184 17.41 6.78 -17.41
C ILE A 184 16.98 5.42 -16.87
N LEU A 185 17.91 4.67 -16.26
CA LEU A 185 17.62 3.35 -15.68
C LEU A 185 16.52 3.44 -14.61
N ARG A 186 16.66 4.39 -13.67
CA ARG A 186 15.71 4.56 -12.56
C ARG A 186 14.29 4.84 -13.04
N LEU A 187 14.12 5.77 -13.97
CA LEU A 187 12.80 6.07 -14.51
C LEU A 187 12.27 4.90 -15.35
N SER A 188 13.12 4.24 -16.14
CA SER A 188 12.69 3.09 -16.97
C SER A 188 12.21 1.90 -16.13
N ASP A 189 12.92 1.56 -15.06
CA ASP A 189 12.50 0.50 -14.12
C ASP A 189 11.17 0.87 -13.44
N THR A 190 11.05 2.11 -12.97
CA THR A 190 9.83 2.61 -12.31
C THR A 190 8.61 2.56 -13.21
N LEU A 191 8.79 2.74 -14.53
CA LEU A 191 7.70 2.70 -15.50
C LEU A 191 7.29 1.28 -15.90
N HIS A 192 8.10 0.26 -15.59
CA HIS A 192 7.73 -1.13 -15.84
C HIS A 192 6.86 -1.70 -14.70
N ILE A 193 5.62 -1.22 -14.65
CA ILE A 193 4.60 -1.57 -13.65
C ILE A 193 3.36 -2.21 -14.26
N ASP A 194 3.34 -2.47 -15.57
CA ASP A 194 2.19 -3.01 -16.29
C ASP A 194 2.09 -4.55 -16.24
N THR A 195 0.99 -5.07 -16.80
CA THR A 195 0.66 -6.51 -16.90
C THR A 195 1.69 -7.39 -17.57
N SER A 196 2.66 -6.85 -18.31
CA SER A 196 3.77 -7.65 -18.83
C SER A 196 4.69 -8.18 -17.72
N ARG A 197 4.66 -7.58 -16.52
CA ARG A 197 5.35 -8.06 -15.32
C ARG A 197 4.60 -9.19 -14.60
N TYR A 198 3.33 -9.44 -14.93
CA TYR A 198 2.50 -10.42 -14.23
C TYR A 198 2.62 -11.84 -14.82
N ASP A 199 3.01 -12.80 -13.99
CA ASP A 199 2.97 -14.23 -14.31
C ASP A 199 1.98 -14.96 -13.37
N ARG A 200 0.85 -15.41 -13.92
CA ARG A 200 -0.21 -16.10 -13.18
C ARG A 200 0.29 -17.37 -12.49
N LYS A 201 1.13 -18.17 -13.15
CA LYS A 201 1.60 -19.45 -12.58
C LYS A 201 2.50 -19.19 -11.37
N LYS A 202 3.42 -18.22 -11.49
CA LYS A 202 4.28 -17.82 -10.36
C LYS A 202 3.44 -17.22 -9.24
N TYR A 203 2.47 -16.36 -9.58
CA TYR A 203 1.54 -15.78 -8.61
C TYR A 203 0.78 -16.86 -7.82
N ASP A 204 0.20 -17.86 -8.51
CA ASP A 204 -0.53 -18.97 -7.89
C ASP A 204 0.37 -19.80 -6.95
N ILE A 205 1.65 -20.02 -7.31
CA ILE A 205 2.63 -20.72 -6.47
C ILE A 205 2.97 -19.91 -5.22
N LEU A 206 3.12 -18.60 -5.34
CA LEU A 206 3.49 -17.73 -4.22
C LEU A 206 2.31 -17.44 -3.30
N GLN A 207 1.09 -17.46 -3.85
CA GLN A 207 -0.15 -17.47 -3.07
C GLN A 207 -0.21 -18.66 -2.11
N ILE A 208 0.63 -19.70 -2.22
CA ILE A 208 0.71 -20.81 -1.27
C ILE A 208 1.68 -20.49 -0.10
N GLY A 209 2.58 -19.52 -0.26
CA GLY A 209 3.71 -19.25 0.62
C GLY A 209 3.56 -18.09 1.62
N ASN A 210 2.36 -17.49 1.74
CA ASN A 210 2.06 -16.31 2.56
C ASN A 210 2.80 -15.05 2.06
N PHE A 211 2.10 -14.15 1.35
CA PHE A 211 2.69 -12.90 0.88
C PHE A 211 2.74 -11.83 1.98
N ASP A 212 3.87 -11.14 2.12
CA ASP A 212 3.90 -9.88 2.86
C ASP A 212 3.13 -8.76 2.14
N ARG A 213 2.75 -7.71 2.88
CA ARG A 213 1.97 -6.56 2.39
C ARG A 213 2.58 -5.90 1.15
N THR A 214 3.87 -5.66 1.16
CA THR A 214 4.56 -4.89 0.11
C THR A 214 4.56 -5.69 -1.18
N SER A 215 4.87 -6.98 -1.08
CA SER A 215 4.81 -7.93 -2.18
C SER A 215 3.43 -7.95 -2.85
N ARG A 216 2.34 -8.05 -2.06
CA ARG A 216 0.96 -8.06 -2.59
C ARG A 216 0.63 -6.79 -3.38
N LEU A 217 1.06 -5.62 -2.89
CA LEU A 217 0.84 -4.35 -3.59
C LEU A 217 1.58 -4.30 -4.93
N HIS A 218 2.82 -4.79 -5.02
CA HIS A 218 3.56 -4.83 -6.28
C HIS A 218 2.92 -5.77 -7.31
N TRP A 219 2.45 -6.93 -6.85
CA TRP A 219 1.67 -7.84 -7.67
C TRP A 219 0.35 -7.22 -8.13
N LEU A 220 -0.36 -6.49 -7.26
CA LEU A 220 -1.60 -5.80 -7.64
C LEU A 220 -1.35 -4.78 -8.75
N LYS A 221 -0.35 -3.90 -8.60
CA LYS A 221 -0.03 -2.89 -9.61
C LYS A 221 0.20 -3.53 -10.96
N SER A 222 1.04 -4.56 -10.99
CA SER A 222 1.32 -5.34 -12.20
C SER A 222 0.07 -6.03 -12.74
N TYR A 223 -0.91 -6.36 -11.91
CA TYR A 223 -2.13 -7.04 -12.36
C TYR A 223 -3.18 -6.10 -12.97
N VAL A 224 -3.26 -4.86 -12.48
CA VAL A 224 -4.30 -3.88 -12.86
C VAL A 224 -3.80 -2.83 -13.85
N VAL A 225 -2.51 -2.51 -13.89
CA VAL A 225 -1.97 -1.54 -14.85
C VAL A 225 -1.86 -2.22 -16.22
N SER A 226 -2.75 -1.86 -17.14
CA SER A 226 -2.78 -2.47 -18.48
C SER A 226 -1.76 -1.87 -19.42
N SER A 227 -1.43 -0.59 -19.27
CA SER A 227 -0.41 0.06 -20.09
C SER A 227 0.21 1.29 -19.42
N VAL A 228 1.46 1.55 -19.81
CA VAL A 228 2.18 2.80 -19.56
C VAL A 228 2.59 3.39 -20.90
N TYR A 229 2.20 4.64 -21.15
CA TYR A 229 2.48 5.36 -22.39
C TYR A 229 3.18 6.69 -22.11
N LEU A 230 4.23 6.97 -22.88
CA LEU A 230 5.02 8.19 -22.78
C LEU A 230 4.64 9.14 -23.92
N ASP A 231 3.99 10.25 -23.57
CA ASP A 231 3.72 11.35 -24.50
C ASP A 231 4.79 12.43 -24.32
N ILE A 232 5.81 12.35 -25.17
CA ILE A 232 6.95 13.26 -25.15
C ILE A 232 6.52 14.69 -25.52
N ASP A 233 5.55 14.83 -26.43
CA ASP A 233 5.14 16.13 -26.96
C ASP A 233 4.31 16.89 -25.91
N LYS A 234 3.51 16.18 -25.09
CA LYS A 234 2.81 16.73 -23.94
C LYS A 234 3.60 16.65 -22.62
N GLN A 235 4.82 16.12 -22.62
CA GLN A 235 5.63 15.91 -21.41
C GLN A 235 4.86 15.16 -20.30
N SER A 236 4.08 14.16 -20.71
CA SER A 236 3.11 13.47 -19.86
C SER A 236 3.31 11.96 -19.89
N ILE A 237 3.13 11.32 -18.74
CA ILE A 237 3.07 9.86 -18.61
C ILE A 237 1.62 9.47 -18.39
N PHE A 238 1.09 8.61 -19.26
CA PHE A 238 -0.26 8.09 -19.18
C PHE A 238 -0.22 6.64 -18.69
N ILE A 239 -0.97 6.36 -17.63
CA ILE A 239 -1.08 5.03 -17.04
C ILE A 239 -2.54 4.62 -17.13
N THR A 240 -2.81 3.44 -17.66
CA THR A 240 -4.17 2.91 -17.76
C THR A 240 -4.36 1.76 -16.78
N LEU A 241 -5.45 1.81 -16.01
CA LEU A 241 -5.87 0.71 -15.13
C LEU A 241 -7.06 -0.01 -15.73
N ASP A 242 -6.95 -1.33 -15.91
CA ASP A 242 -8.07 -2.17 -16.31
C ASP A 242 -8.72 -2.77 -15.06
N LEU A 243 -9.95 -2.35 -14.78
CA LEU A 243 -10.71 -2.77 -13.60
C LEU A 243 -12.01 -3.47 -14.02
N PRO A 244 -12.54 -4.40 -13.22
CA PRO A 244 -13.83 -5.00 -13.52
C PRO A 244 -14.92 -3.92 -13.53
N ASP A 245 -15.84 -3.97 -14.49
CA ASP A 245 -17.07 -3.19 -14.39
C ASP A 245 -17.94 -3.81 -13.29
N ILE A 246 -18.32 -3.00 -12.30
CA ILE A 246 -19.08 -3.45 -11.13
C ILE A 246 -20.41 -2.71 -11.11
N GLU A 247 -21.46 -3.45 -10.73
CA GLU A 247 -22.80 -2.92 -10.51
C GLU A 247 -22.79 -1.68 -9.58
N LEU A 248 -23.68 -0.73 -9.88
CA LEU A 248 -23.75 0.60 -9.26
C LEU A 248 -23.80 0.57 -7.72
N GLU A 249 -24.41 -0.46 -7.13
CA GLU A 249 -24.57 -0.59 -5.68
C GLU A 249 -23.25 -0.89 -4.94
N GLN A 250 -22.25 -1.48 -5.62
CA GLN A 250 -20.93 -1.75 -5.06
C GLN A 250 -19.88 -0.66 -5.43
N ARG A 251 -20.28 0.35 -6.22
CA ARG A 251 -19.35 1.27 -6.88
C ARG A 251 -18.70 2.29 -5.96
N VAL A 252 -19.43 2.81 -4.96
CA VAL A 252 -18.92 3.87 -4.06
C VAL A 252 -17.72 3.39 -3.24
N ASP A 253 -17.85 2.24 -2.57
CA ASP A 253 -16.76 1.65 -1.77
C ASP A 253 -15.62 1.14 -2.66
N PHE A 254 -15.88 0.80 -3.92
CA PHE A 254 -14.85 0.39 -4.88
C PHE A 254 -14.08 1.60 -5.44
N GLU A 255 -14.76 2.71 -5.74
CA GLU A 255 -14.17 3.95 -6.24
C GLU A 255 -13.24 4.61 -5.20
N GLU A 256 -13.62 4.65 -3.92
CA GLU A 256 -12.73 5.13 -2.84
C GLU A 256 -11.43 4.31 -2.79
N ASN A 257 -11.52 2.99 -2.96
CA ASN A 257 -10.35 2.13 -2.97
C ASN A 257 -9.47 2.33 -4.21
N ILE A 258 -10.08 2.60 -5.37
CA ILE A 258 -9.34 2.92 -6.59
C ILE A 258 -8.56 4.22 -6.42
N ILE A 259 -9.13 5.23 -5.75
CA ILE A 259 -8.43 6.50 -5.49
C ILE A 259 -7.13 6.26 -4.72
N ASN A 260 -7.14 5.42 -3.69
CA ASN A 260 -5.93 5.08 -2.94
C ASN A 260 -4.89 4.36 -3.81
N LEU A 261 -5.32 3.40 -4.63
CA LEU A 261 -4.43 2.69 -5.56
C LEU A 261 -3.83 3.65 -6.60
N LYS A 262 -4.65 4.55 -7.16
CA LYS A 262 -4.18 5.60 -8.09
C LYS A 262 -3.15 6.50 -7.43
N SER A 263 -3.38 6.92 -6.19
CA SER A 263 -2.46 7.79 -5.45
C SER A 263 -1.12 7.11 -5.24
N ILE A 264 -1.11 5.84 -4.78
CA ILE A 264 0.13 5.05 -4.63
C ILE A 264 0.89 4.93 -5.95
N ILE A 265 0.21 4.57 -7.05
CA ILE A 265 0.84 4.44 -8.37
C ILE A 265 1.37 5.80 -8.85
N TYR A 266 0.58 6.85 -8.67
CA TYR A 266 0.94 8.22 -9.04
C TYR A 266 2.19 8.65 -8.29
N GLU A 267 2.23 8.53 -6.97
CA GLU A 267 3.37 8.91 -6.12
C GLU A 267 4.63 8.13 -6.48
N ASP A 268 4.50 6.82 -6.69
CA ASP A 268 5.62 5.96 -7.11
C ASP A 268 6.29 6.50 -8.37
N VAL A 269 5.49 6.85 -9.39
CA VAL A 269 6.03 7.36 -10.66
C VAL A 269 6.49 8.81 -10.52
N TYR A 270 5.69 9.65 -9.84
CA TYR A 270 5.95 11.08 -9.70
C TYR A 270 7.23 11.37 -8.90
N GLU A 271 7.51 10.61 -7.84
CA GLU A 271 8.76 10.74 -7.08
C GLU A 271 10.00 10.58 -7.96
N ASP A 272 10.00 9.58 -8.84
CA ASP A 272 11.14 9.31 -9.70
C ASP A 272 11.22 10.30 -10.87
N ILE A 273 10.08 10.80 -11.37
CA ILE A 273 10.05 11.94 -12.29
C ILE A 273 10.76 13.15 -11.67
N ILE A 274 10.40 13.54 -10.45
CA ILE A 274 11.01 14.67 -9.75
C ILE A 274 12.50 14.43 -9.52
N ALA A 275 12.88 13.20 -9.14
CA ALA A 275 14.27 12.84 -8.89
C ALA A 275 15.16 12.98 -10.14
N VAL A 276 14.64 12.64 -11.33
CA VAL A 276 15.41 12.70 -12.59
C VAL A 276 15.32 14.06 -13.29
N GLN A 277 14.33 14.90 -12.96
CA GLN A 277 13.97 16.10 -13.71
C GLN A 277 15.16 17.04 -13.96
N ASN A 278 15.97 17.32 -12.94
CA ASN A 278 17.11 18.22 -13.06
C ASN A 278 18.19 17.68 -14.00
N ILE A 279 18.46 16.37 -13.93
CA ILE A 279 19.45 15.70 -14.78
C ILE A 279 18.94 15.65 -16.22
N PHE A 280 17.67 15.30 -16.42
CA PHE A 280 17.05 15.26 -17.75
C PHE A 280 17.08 16.64 -18.40
N ARG A 281 16.73 17.70 -17.65
CA ARG A 281 16.83 19.09 -18.12
C ARG A 281 18.25 19.48 -18.48
N GLN A 282 19.24 19.11 -17.65
CA GLN A 282 20.65 19.42 -17.90
C GLN A 282 21.15 18.84 -19.22
N TYR A 283 20.69 17.65 -19.59
CA TYR A 283 21.10 16.97 -20.81
C TYR A 283 20.09 17.09 -21.96
N ASN A 284 19.05 17.93 -21.84
CA ASN A 284 18.04 18.13 -22.87
C ASN A 284 17.28 16.84 -23.27
N LEU A 285 16.99 15.99 -22.29
CA LEU A 285 16.00 14.92 -22.43
C LEU A 285 14.59 15.48 -22.28
N PRO A 286 13.59 14.81 -22.88
CA PRO A 286 12.20 15.00 -22.49
C PRO A 286 12.06 14.89 -20.98
N PHE A 287 11.68 15.98 -20.33
CA PHE A 287 11.26 15.94 -18.93
C PHE A 287 9.76 15.76 -18.91
N TYR A 288 9.29 14.93 -17.99
CA TYR A 288 7.86 14.72 -17.75
C TYR A 288 7.46 15.57 -16.55
N SER A 289 6.29 16.19 -16.61
CA SER A 289 5.77 17.04 -15.53
C SER A 289 4.40 16.58 -15.03
N LEU A 290 3.72 15.75 -15.82
CA LEU A 290 2.38 15.25 -15.53
C LEU A 290 2.35 13.72 -15.55
N VAL A 291 1.68 13.13 -14.57
CA VAL A 291 1.26 11.73 -14.59
C VAL A 291 -0.26 11.73 -14.61
N SER A 292 -0.85 11.14 -15.66
CA SER A 292 -2.29 10.95 -15.78
C SER A 292 -2.60 9.48 -15.63
N ILE A 293 -3.57 9.16 -14.78
CA ILE A 293 -4.01 7.78 -14.57
C ILE A 293 -5.48 7.67 -14.97
N ASP A 294 -5.73 6.91 -16.03
CA ASP A 294 -7.06 6.62 -16.56
C ASP A 294 -7.53 5.24 -16.11
N ILE A 295 -8.85 5.08 -15.99
CA ILE A 295 -9.49 3.82 -15.63
C ILE A 295 -10.33 3.34 -16.80
N ASN A 296 -10.08 2.11 -17.24
CA ASN A 296 -10.92 1.37 -18.16
C ASN A 296 -11.69 0.30 -17.40
N TYR A 297 -13.01 0.44 -17.36
CA TYR A 297 -13.89 -0.60 -16.82
C TYR A 297 -14.13 -1.66 -17.89
N ILE A 298 -13.70 -2.90 -17.63
CA ILE A 298 -13.76 -4.01 -18.57
C ILE A 298 -15.05 -4.79 -18.34
N VAL A 299 -16.00 -4.63 -19.26
CA VAL A 299 -17.22 -5.43 -19.32
C VAL A 299 -16.88 -6.87 -19.67
N GLY A 300 -17.41 -7.83 -18.91
CA GLY A 300 -17.20 -9.26 -19.15
C GLY A 300 -15.82 -9.78 -18.74
N MET A 301 -15.12 -9.08 -17.82
CA MET A 301 -13.90 -9.60 -17.20
C MET A 301 -14.17 -10.99 -16.58
N GLU A 302 -13.23 -11.93 -16.75
CA GLU A 302 -13.31 -13.28 -16.16
C GLU A 302 -13.65 -13.19 -14.66
N SER A 303 -14.68 -13.89 -14.22
CA SER A 303 -15.23 -13.75 -12.86
C SER A 303 -14.17 -13.98 -11.77
N THR A 304 -13.29 -14.95 -11.97
CA THR A 304 -12.18 -15.24 -11.06
C THR A 304 -11.21 -14.06 -10.96
N ARG A 305 -10.83 -13.47 -12.09
CA ARG A 305 -9.96 -12.29 -12.16
C ARG A 305 -10.61 -11.06 -11.53
N ALA A 306 -11.90 -10.83 -11.78
CA ALA A 306 -12.65 -9.75 -11.16
C ALA A 306 -12.68 -9.88 -9.63
N GLN A 307 -12.91 -11.10 -9.11
CA GLN A 307 -12.93 -11.36 -7.66
C GLN A 307 -11.54 -11.23 -7.03
N GLU A 308 -10.48 -11.65 -7.72
CA GLU A 308 -9.09 -11.43 -7.27
C GLU A 308 -8.77 -9.93 -7.14
N ILE A 309 -9.11 -9.13 -8.16
CA ILE A 309 -8.91 -7.66 -8.10
C ILE A 309 -9.68 -7.06 -6.92
N LYS A 310 -10.95 -7.43 -6.74
CA LYS A 310 -11.76 -6.97 -5.60
C LYS A 310 -11.12 -7.33 -4.26
N GLY A 311 -10.69 -8.59 -4.10
CA GLY A 311 -10.05 -9.06 -2.87
C GLY A 311 -8.76 -8.30 -2.55
N ILE A 312 -7.87 -8.15 -3.52
CA ILE A 312 -6.58 -7.46 -3.29
C ILE A 312 -6.79 -5.95 -3.03
N ILE A 313 -7.72 -5.31 -3.72
CA ILE A 313 -8.09 -3.90 -3.48
C ILE A 313 -8.67 -3.73 -2.06
N ASN A 314 -9.54 -4.65 -1.62
CA ASN A 314 -10.08 -4.64 -0.27
C ASN A 314 -8.97 -4.79 0.78
N ASP A 315 -7.99 -5.65 0.54
CA ASP A 315 -6.87 -5.87 1.46
C ASP A 315 -5.99 -4.62 1.62
N LEU A 316 -5.68 -3.91 0.52
CA LEU A 316 -5.01 -2.61 0.60
C LEU A 316 -5.80 -1.61 1.44
N HIS A 317 -7.13 -1.61 1.29
CA HIS A 317 -7.98 -0.72 2.07
C HIS A 317 -8.03 -1.12 3.54
N ILE A 318 -8.05 -2.40 3.93
CA ILE A 318 -7.98 -2.81 5.35
C ILE A 318 -6.72 -2.23 6.01
N LEU A 319 -5.61 -2.26 5.28
CA LEU A 319 -4.33 -1.77 5.75
C LEU A 319 -4.32 -0.25 5.95
N LEU A 320 -4.85 0.50 4.98
CA LEU A 320 -4.84 1.96 4.96
C LEU A 320 -6.01 2.59 5.73
N SER A 321 -7.10 1.85 5.91
CA SER A 321 -8.34 2.38 6.47
C SER A 321 -8.17 2.79 7.94
N PRO A 322 -8.52 4.02 8.32
CA PRO A 322 -8.39 4.49 9.69
C PRO A 322 -9.61 4.18 10.58
N SER A 323 -10.69 3.65 10.00
CA SER A 323 -11.96 3.36 10.68
C SER A 323 -12.11 1.87 11.01
N THR A 324 -12.44 1.55 12.25
CA THR A 324 -12.69 0.16 12.67
C THR A 324 -13.90 -0.45 11.97
N SER A 325 -14.98 0.31 11.77
CA SER A 325 -16.17 -0.20 11.09
C SER A 325 -15.87 -0.55 9.62
N LYS A 326 -15.06 0.28 8.94
CA LYS A 326 -14.55 0.00 7.58
C LYS A 326 -13.62 -1.22 7.57
N VAL A 327 -12.71 -1.35 8.54
CA VAL A 327 -11.82 -2.52 8.67
C VAL A 327 -12.65 -3.81 8.82
N ILE A 328 -13.63 -3.84 9.72
CA ILE A 328 -14.52 -5.01 9.91
C ILE A 328 -15.26 -5.34 8.60
N ARG A 329 -15.87 -4.34 7.94
CA ARG A 329 -16.59 -4.54 6.67
C ARG A 329 -15.67 -5.14 5.61
N LYS A 330 -14.49 -4.56 5.41
CA LYS A 330 -13.55 -5.02 4.40
C LYS A 330 -12.96 -6.38 4.72
N SER A 331 -12.72 -6.71 6.00
CA SER A 331 -12.34 -8.07 6.38
C SER A 331 -13.45 -9.07 6.02
N LEU A 332 -14.72 -8.73 6.24
CA LEU A 332 -15.85 -9.56 5.82
C LEU A 332 -15.95 -9.69 4.30
N ASP A 333 -15.74 -8.60 3.56
CA ASP A 333 -15.72 -8.60 2.10
C ASP A 333 -14.58 -9.47 1.54
N SER A 334 -13.37 -9.43 2.13
CA SER A 334 -12.25 -10.28 1.71
C SER A 334 -12.57 -11.78 1.90
N ILE A 335 -13.24 -12.15 3.00
CA ILE A 335 -13.69 -13.53 3.18
C ILE A 335 -14.82 -13.86 2.20
N GLN A 336 -15.73 -12.92 1.93
CA GLN A 336 -16.82 -13.11 0.97
C GLN A 336 -16.28 -13.37 -0.44
N SER A 337 -15.30 -12.58 -0.90
CA SER A 337 -14.63 -12.81 -2.18
C SER A 337 -13.93 -14.17 -2.20
N LEU A 338 -13.28 -14.57 -1.09
CA LEU A 338 -12.64 -15.89 -1.01
C LEU A 338 -13.63 -17.04 -1.17
N VAL A 339 -14.80 -16.98 -0.52
CA VAL A 339 -15.80 -18.07 -0.61
C VAL A 339 -16.53 -18.12 -1.96
N GLU A 340 -16.43 -17.08 -2.78
CA GLU A 340 -16.98 -17.01 -4.14
C GLU A 340 -16.03 -17.57 -5.21
N ILE A 341 -14.76 -17.81 -4.89
CA ILE A 341 -13.79 -18.38 -5.83
C ILE A 341 -14.06 -19.87 -6.05
N ASP A 342 -14.05 -20.31 -7.31
CA ASP A 342 -14.10 -21.73 -7.67
C ASP A 342 -12.69 -22.35 -7.61
N PHE A 343 -12.38 -22.99 -6.48
CA PHE A 343 -11.07 -23.59 -6.26
C PHE A 343 -10.92 -24.95 -6.95
N LYS A 344 -9.79 -25.14 -7.65
CA LYS A 344 -9.47 -26.39 -8.36
C LYS A 344 -9.24 -27.57 -7.41
N THR A 345 -8.62 -27.33 -6.25
CA THR A 345 -8.30 -28.36 -5.25
C THR A 345 -8.55 -27.85 -3.85
N TYR A 346 -8.80 -28.80 -2.93
CA TYR A 346 -9.01 -28.49 -1.52
C TYR A 346 -7.76 -27.90 -0.87
N GLU A 347 -6.58 -28.41 -1.25
CA GLU A 347 -5.29 -27.91 -0.78
C GLU A 347 -5.13 -26.41 -1.01
N ILE A 348 -5.47 -25.92 -2.22
CA ILE A 348 -5.37 -24.49 -2.56
C ILE A 348 -6.35 -23.69 -1.71
N PHE A 349 -7.60 -24.13 -1.61
CA PHE A 349 -8.62 -23.47 -0.78
C PHE A 349 -8.16 -23.36 0.69
N TYR A 350 -7.77 -24.48 1.29
CA TYR A 350 -7.32 -24.55 2.69
C TYR A 350 -6.17 -23.57 2.96
N LYS A 351 -5.16 -23.55 2.06
CA LYS A 351 -4.04 -22.61 2.17
C LYS A 351 -4.46 -21.15 2.02
N GLN A 352 -5.36 -20.82 1.08
CA GLN A 352 -5.84 -19.45 0.94
C GLN A 352 -6.59 -18.96 2.18
N VAL A 353 -7.38 -19.83 2.83
CA VAL A 353 -8.03 -19.49 4.11
C VAL A 353 -7.00 -19.23 5.20
N GLY A 354 -5.99 -20.10 5.34
CA GLY A 354 -4.89 -19.90 6.30
C GLY A 354 -4.15 -18.58 6.09
N ILE A 355 -3.83 -18.24 4.84
CA ILE A 355 -3.17 -16.97 4.48
C ILE A 355 -4.04 -15.77 4.80
N LEU A 356 -5.35 -15.85 4.57
CA LEU A 356 -6.27 -14.79 4.96
C LEU A 356 -6.28 -14.60 6.49
N ILE A 357 -6.30 -15.69 7.27
CA ILE A 357 -6.24 -15.62 8.73
C ILE A 357 -4.95 -14.96 9.19
N ASP A 358 -3.79 -15.42 8.70
CA ASP A 358 -2.49 -14.87 9.04
C ASP A 358 -2.38 -13.38 8.67
N HIS A 359 -2.92 -13.02 7.51
CA HIS A 359 -2.99 -11.63 7.08
C HIS A 359 -3.82 -10.77 8.05
N LEU A 360 -5.03 -11.21 8.41
CA LEU A 360 -5.88 -10.49 9.35
C LEU A 360 -5.23 -10.40 10.75
N LYS A 361 -4.55 -11.46 11.21
CA LYS A 361 -3.75 -11.43 12.44
C LYS A 361 -2.64 -10.39 12.38
N SER A 362 -1.89 -10.33 11.28
CA SER A 362 -0.85 -9.32 11.10
C SER A 362 -1.42 -7.89 11.17
N ILE A 363 -2.62 -7.66 10.61
CA ILE A 363 -3.30 -6.36 10.71
C ILE A 363 -3.69 -6.06 12.17
N HIS A 364 -4.22 -7.05 12.88
CA HIS A 364 -4.63 -6.90 14.28
C HIS A 364 -3.44 -6.64 15.22
N GLU A 365 -2.26 -7.20 14.96
CA GLU A 365 -1.03 -6.92 15.73
C GLU A 365 -0.68 -5.42 15.74
N TYR A 366 -0.91 -4.73 14.63
CA TYR A 366 -0.77 -3.28 14.50
C TYR A 366 -2.00 -2.49 14.96
N ARG A 367 -3.09 -3.15 15.34
CA ARG A 367 -4.40 -2.54 15.66
C ARG A 367 -5.09 -3.24 16.84
N PRO A 368 -4.43 -3.39 18.00
CA PRO A 368 -4.87 -4.32 19.03
C PRO A 368 -6.17 -3.87 19.74
N CYS A 369 -6.56 -2.59 19.68
CA CYS A 369 -7.87 -2.16 20.17
C CYS A 369 -9.05 -2.48 19.23
N HIS A 370 -8.82 -3.00 18.02
CA HIS A 370 -9.87 -3.32 17.05
C HIS A 370 -10.55 -4.67 17.36
N VAL A 371 -11.36 -4.70 18.43
CA VAL A 371 -12.02 -5.91 18.94
C VAL A 371 -12.86 -6.63 17.87
N GLY A 372 -13.56 -5.90 17.00
CA GLY A 372 -14.36 -6.52 15.95
C GLY A 372 -13.53 -7.29 14.92
N LEU A 373 -12.30 -6.85 14.63
CA LEU A 373 -11.36 -7.58 13.77
C LEU A 373 -10.91 -8.88 14.46
N LYS A 374 -10.57 -8.82 15.74
CA LYS A 374 -10.22 -9.99 16.54
C LYS A 374 -11.33 -11.05 16.52
N LYS A 375 -12.58 -10.64 16.75
CA LYS A 375 -13.73 -11.56 16.69
C LYS A 375 -13.91 -12.22 15.33
N ILE A 376 -13.65 -11.50 14.25
CA ILE A 376 -13.67 -12.08 12.90
C ILE A 376 -12.58 -13.15 12.78
N ILE A 377 -11.34 -12.83 13.18
CA ILE A 377 -10.21 -13.78 13.17
C ILE A 377 -10.56 -15.03 13.97
N ASP A 378 -10.98 -14.87 15.22
CA ASP A 378 -11.33 -15.98 16.12
C ASP A 378 -12.45 -16.84 15.52
N THR A 379 -13.44 -16.21 14.88
CA THR A 379 -14.55 -16.92 14.22
C THR A 379 -14.03 -17.77 13.07
N ILE A 380 -13.28 -17.18 12.12
CA ILE A 380 -12.78 -17.91 10.95
C ILE A 380 -11.79 -19.00 11.38
N GLU A 381 -10.90 -18.71 12.33
CA GLU A 381 -9.92 -19.66 12.83
C GLU A 381 -10.60 -20.88 13.48
N THR A 382 -11.67 -20.64 14.25
CA THR A 382 -12.48 -21.74 14.81
C THR A 382 -13.06 -22.62 13.71
N GLU A 383 -13.65 -22.03 12.66
CA GLU A 383 -14.20 -22.81 11.55
C GLU A 383 -13.09 -23.52 10.75
N TYR A 384 -11.96 -22.85 10.53
CA TYR A 384 -10.79 -23.38 9.82
C TYR A 384 -10.19 -24.60 10.51
N LEU A 385 -10.11 -24.59 11.85
CA LEU A 385 -9.66 -25.75 12.64
C LEU A 385 -10.62 -26.94 12.54
N ALA A 386 -11.89 -26.71 12.21
CA ALA A 386 -12.89 -27.75 12.01
C ALA A 386 -12.91 -28.29 10.56
N PHE A 387 -12.13 -27.71 9.65
CA PHE A 387 -12.04 -28.16 8.27
C PHE A 387 -11.32 -29.52 8.15
N PRO A 388 -11.66 -30.35 7.15
CA PRO A 388 -10.89 -31.56 6.84
C PRO A 388 -9.39 -31.28 6.66
N ASN A 389 -8.56 -32.26 6.99
CA ASN A 389 -7.11 -32.15 6.82
C ASN A 389 -6.76 -31.90 5.34
N ILE A 390 -5.74 -31.07 5.10
CA ILE A 390 -5.26 -30.70 3.76
C ILE A 390 -5.00 -31.91 2.84
N GLN A 391 -4.57 -33.05 3.39
CA GLN A 391 -4.27 -34.27 2.63
C GLN A 391 -5.52 -35.11 2.30
N THR A 392 -6.61 -34.94 3.04
CA THR A 392 -7.82 -35.78 2.93
C THR A 392 -9.03 -35.04 2.38
N GLY A 393 -8.99 -33.71 2.33
CA GLY A 393 -10.11 -32.90 1.87
C GLY A 393 -10.38 -33.02 0.36
N THR A 394 -11.66 -32.96 0.02
CA THR A 394 -12.18 -33.15 -1.34
C THR A 394 -12.80 -31.87 -1.90
N LYS A 395 -13.16 -31.86 -3.19
CA LYS A 395 -13.95 -30.77 -3.77
C LYS A 395 -15.31 -30.56 -3.10
N ALA A 396 -15.92 -31.62 -2.56
CA ALA A 396 -17.18 -31.50 -1.82
C ALA A 396 -16.97 -30.75 -0.49
N ASP A 397 -15.82 -30.97 0.15
CA ASP A 397 -15.43 -30.27 1.38
C ASP A 397 -15.18 -28.78 1.16
N ILE A 398 -14.69 -28.38 -0.02
CA ILE A 398 -14.58 -26.96 -0.41
C ILE A 398 -15.96 -26.30 -0.32
N LYS A 399 -16.97 -26.86 -0.99
CA LYS A 399 -18.33 -26.29 -1.01
C LYS A 399 -18.95 -26.24 0.39
N LYS A 400 -18.73 -27.28 1.21
CA LYS A 400 -19.22 -27.32 2.59
C LYS A 400 -18.57 -26.22 3.44
N SER A 401 -17.25 -26.07 3.33
CA SER A 401 -16.47 -25.09 4.08
C SER A 401 -16.79 -23.65 3.64
N GLN A 402 -16.91 -23.40 2.33
CA GLN A 402 -17.34 -22.12 1.78
C GLN A 402 -18.74 -21.74 2.26
N LYS A 403 -19.69 -22.69 2.27
CA LYS A 403 -21.03 -22.47 2.78
C LYS A 403 -21.03 -22.07 4.26
N LEU A 404 -20.25 -22.77 5.09
CA LEU A 404 -20.12 -22.48 6.51
C LEU A 404 -19.56 -21.07 6.76
N LEU A 405 -18.47 -20.71 6.08
CA LEU A 405 -17.89 -19.37 6.18
C LEU A 405 -18.89 -18.29 5.74
N LYS A 406 -19.59 -18.52 4.61
CA LYS A 406 -20.61 -17.62 4.09
C LYS A 406 -21.73 -17.37 5.10
N GLU A 407 -22.27 -18.42 5.72
CA GLU A 407 -23.32 -18.31 6.74
C GLU A 407 -22.87 -17.46 7.95
N LYS A 408 -21.60 -17.60 8.38
CA LYS A 408 -21.03 -16.80 9.48
C LYS A 408 -20.89 -15.32 9.11
N ILE A 409 -20.39 -15.03 7.91
CA ILE A 409 -20.23 -13.66 7.41
C ILE A 409 -21.60 -12.98 7.30
N GLU A 410 -22.58 -13.67 6.71
CA GLU A 410 -23.95 -13.16 6.58
C GLU A 410 -24.59 -12.90 7.95
N GLN A 411 -24.39 -13.79 8.92
CA GLN A 411 -24.86 -13.59 10.29
C GLN A 411 -24.25 -12.35 10.94
N ILE A 412 -22.92 -12.15 10.82
CA ILE A 412 -22.22 -10.98 11.37
C ILE A 412 -22.74 -9.70 10.70
N ASN A 413 -22.76 -9.66 9.37
CA ASN A 413 -23.24 -8.50 8.60
C ASN A 413 -24.68 -8.12 8.95
N LYS A 414 -25.58 -9.11 9.02
CA LYS A 414 -26.99 -8.90 9.37
C LYS A 414 -27.14 -8.35 10.79
N THR A 415 -26.37 -8.86 11.74
CA THR A 415 -26.41 -8.41 13.14
C THR A 415 -25.92 -6.98 13.26
N ARG A 416 -24.76 -6.67 12.67
CA ARG A 416 -24.18 -5.32 12.72
C ARG A 416 -25.03 -4.27 12.00
N THR A 417 -25.59 -4.61 10.83
CA THR A 417 -26.47 -3.69 10.09
C THR A 417 -27.71 -3.33 10.91
N LYS A 418 -28.31 -4.31 11.59
CA LYS A 418 -29.44 -4.07 12.51
C LYS A 418 -29.04 -3.21 13.70
N ALA A 419 -27.87 -3.46 14.30
CA ALA A 419 -27.35 -2.68 15.42
C ALA A 419 -27.14 -1.20 15.03
N ILE A 420 -26.47 -0.95 13.90
CA ILE A 420 -26.22 0.42 13.40
C ILE A 420 -27.55 1.16 13.15
N LYS A 421 -28.54 0.49 12.55
CA LYS A 421 -29.86 1.09 12.30
C LYS A 421 -30.59 1.44 13.60
N LYS A 422 -30.44 0.64 14.66
CA LYS A 422 -31.00 0.94 15.97
C LYS A 422 -30.30 2.13 16.63
N LEU A 423 -28.96 2.18 16.56
CA LEU A 423 -28.16 3.29 17.08
C LEU A 423 -28.58 4.63 16.43
N GLN A 424 -28.87 4.63 15.14
CA GLN A 424 -29.40 5.81 14.43
C GLN A 424 -30.74 6.32 15.00
N GLY A 425 -31.50 5.48 15.68
CA GLY A 425 -32.75 5.86 16.35
C GLY A 425 -32.56 6.77 17.56
N HIS A 426 -31.33 6.95 18.05
CA HIS A 426 -31.01 7.88 19.15
C HIS A 426 -30.76 9.32 18.67
N ALA A 427 -31.03 9.62 17.38
CA ALA A 427 -30.72 10.93 16.80
C ALA A 427 -31.46 12.08 17.50
N ASP A 428 -32.68 11.84 17.98
CA ASP A 428 -33.51 12.85 18.65
C ASP A 428 -32.91 13.28 20.00
N GLU A 429 -32.07 12.45 20.63
CA GLU A 429 -31.38 12.83 21.87
C GLU A 429 -30.36 13.96 21.64
N LEU A 430 -29.92 14.16 20.40
CA LEU A 430 -29.00 15.26 20.05
C LEU A 430 -29.69 16.62 19.97
N LEU A 431 -31.03 16.67 19.90
CA LEU A 431 -31.79 17.93 19.82
C LEU A 431 -31.61 18.84 21.04
N ALA A 432 -31.13 18.29 22.16
CA ALA A 432 -30.82 19.05 23.37
C ALA A 432 -29.55 19.91 23.25
N TYR A 433 -28.71 19.67 22.24
CA TYR A 433 -27.41 20.30 22.07
C TYR A 433 -27.38 21.26 20.87
N GLU A 434 -26.67 22.37 21.04
CA GLU A 434 -26.42 23.36 19.98
C GLU A 434 -25.03 23.21 19.38
N ASN A 435 -24.09 22.61 20.12
CA ASN A 435 -22.70 22.43 19.70
C ASN A 435 -22.31 20.96 19.83
N ILE A 436 -21.76 20.38 18.77
CA ILE A 436 -21.23 19.01 18.76
C ILE A 436 -19.74 19.06 18.44
N LEU A 437 -18.94 18.49 19.33
CA LEU A 437 -17.52 18.31 19.16
C LEU A 437 -17.22 16.91 18.62
N LEU A 438 -16.35 16.82 17.63
CA LEU A 438 -15.97 15.57 16.97
C LEU A 438 -14.44 15.49 16.82
N PHE A 439 -13.88 14.32 17.08
CA PHE A 439 -12.46 14.01 16.86
C PHE A 439 -12.31 12.62 16.24
N GLY A 440 -11.38 12.48 15.29
CA GLY A 440 -11.29 11.30 14.42
C GLY A 440 -12.52 11.13 13.52
N ILE A 441 -12.59 10.05 12.73
CA ILE A 441 -13.78 9.73 11.91
C ILE A 441 -14.49 8.47 12.40
N SER A 442 -15.81 8.55 12.60
CA SER A 442 -16.66 7.44 13.04
C SER A 442 -17.89 7.29 12.16
N GLU A 443 -18.01 6.14 11.48
CA GLU A 443 -19.19 5.84 10.64
C GLU A 443 -20.49 5.79 11.45
N ILE A 444 -20.43 5.32 12.69
CA ILE A 444 -21.61 5.19 13.56
C ILE A 444 -22.11 6.57 13.97
N VAL A 445 -21.20 7.45 14.42
CA VAL A 445 -21.55 8.83 14.80
C VAL A 445 -22.00 9.62 13.57
N SER A 446 -21.30 9.49 12.44
CA SER A 446 -21.74 10.13 11.19
C SER A 446 -23.12 9.65 10.73
N GLY A 447 -23.42 8.36 10.93
CA GLY A 447 -24.71 7.76 10.63
C GLY A 447 -25.81 8.28 11.54
N LEU A 448 -25.51 8.51 12.82
CA LEU A 448 -26.44 9.15 13.76
C LEU A 448 -26.76 10.59 13.32
N LEU A 449 -25.73 11.39 13.03
CA LEU A 449 -25.88 12.77 12.56
C LEU A 449 -26.61 12.86 11.20
N LYS A 450 -26.40 11.87 10.33
CA LYS A 450 -27.14 11.74 9.08
C LYS A 450 -28.64 11.55 9.30
N SER A 451 -29.03 10.89 10.38
CA SER A 451 -30.43 10.58 10.70
C SER A 451 -31.16 11.73 11.40
N CYS A 452 -30.46 12.75 11.88
CA CYS A 452 -31.09 13.94 12.47
C CYS A 452 -31.99 14.66 11.45
N ASP A 453 -33.01 15.35 11.96
CA ASP A 453 -33.95 16.09 11.12
C ASP A 453 -33.26 17.28 10.40
N PRO A 454 -33.80 17.73 9.26
CA PRO A 454 -33.21 18.83 8.50
C PRO A 454 -33.09 20.14 9.29
N GLN A 455 -34.04 20.47 10.17
CA GLN A 455 -33.99 21.74 10.92
C GLN A 455 -32.86 21.74 11.94
N PHE A 456 -32.60 20.61 12.59
CA PHE A 456 -31.43 20.44 13.45
C PHE A 456 -30.13 20.63 12.66
N LYS A 457 -29.97 19.97 11.50
CA LYS A 457 -28.76 20.04 10.67
C LYS A 457 -28.42 21.45 10.17
N GLU A 458 -29.43 22.31 10.01
CA GLU A 458 -29.24 23.71 9.63
C GLU A 458 -28.78 24.59 10.81
N LYS A 459 -29.11 24.22 12.04
CA LYS A 459 -28.88 25.05 13.23
C LYS A 459 -27.68 24.63 14.05
N VAL A 460 -27.42 23.32 14.17
CA VAL A 460 -26.36 22.78 15.03
C VAL A 460 -24.98 23.24 14.54
N ASN A 461 -24.11 23.60 15.47
CA ASN A 461 -22.70 23.88 15.20
C ASN A 461 -21.89 22.60 15.37
N ILE A 462 -21.13 22.22 14.34
CA ILE A 462 -20.25 21.06 14.37
C ILE A 462 -18.80 21.53 14.39
N TYR A 463 -18.08 21.21 15.46
CA TYR A 463 -16.66 21.48 15.60
C TYR A 463 -15.88 20.19 15.44
N ILE A 464 -15.08 20.11 14.38
CA ILE A 464 -14.29 18.93 14.03
C ILE A 464 -12.82 19.26 14.25
N PHE A 465 -12.14 18.44 15.03
CA PHE A 465 -10.71 18.56 15.26
C PHE A 465 -9.92 17.71 14.25
N GLU A 466 -8.81 18.25 13.73
CA GLU A 466 -8.09 17.69 12.57
C GLU A 466 -7.57 16.25 12.75
N CYS A 467 -7.29 15.81 13.98
CA CYS A 467 -6.69 14.51 14.30
C CYS A 467 -5.30 14.34 13.65
N GLY A 468 -4.36 15.16 14.11
CA GLY A 468 -2.99 15.24 13.58
C GLY A 468 -2.20 13.93 13.67
N SER A 469 -2.52 13.04 14.61
CA SER A 469 -1.87 11.73 14.76
C SER A 469 -2.12 10.78 13.57
N LYS A 470 -3.19 10.99 12.81
CA LYS A 470 -3.56 10.20 11.63
C LYS A 470 -3.29 10.88 10.30
N ARG A 471 -2.75 12.10 10.32
CA ARG A 471 -2.38 12.84 9.12
C ARG A 471 -1.34 12.05 8.32
N GLN A 472 -1.42 12.12 7.00
CA GLN A 472 -0.46 11.50 6.09
C GLN A 472 -0.05 12.50 5.02
N PHE A 473 1.25 12.70 4.87
CA PHE A 473 1.83 13.45 3.78
C PHE A 473 2.49 12.52 2.78
N SER A 474 2.47 12.93 1.51
CA SER A 474 3.30 12.31 0.49
C SER A 474 4.78 12.59 0.75
N PRO A 475 5.71 11.83 0.15
CA PRO A 475 7.14 12.18 0.17
C PRO A 475 7.47 13.53 -0.51
N SER A 476 6.56 14.06 -1.34
CA SER A 476 6.61 15.43 -1.86
C SER A 476 5.99 16.48 -0.92
N ASN A 477 5.56 16.06 0.27
CA ASN A 477 4.97 16.88 1.32
C ASN A 477 3.58 17.47 0.98
N SER A 478 2.84 16.80 0.09
CA SER A 478 1.41 17.06 -0.16
C SER A 478 0.57 16.34 0.88
N LEU A 479 -0.53 16.95 1.35
CA LEU A 479 -1.45 16.29 2.28
C LEU A 479 -2.27 15.22 1.53
N GLU A 480 -2.10 13.95 1.88
CA GLU A 480 -2.84 12.82 1.29
C GLU A 480 -4.09 12.48 2.10
N TYR A 481 -3.98 12.54 3.43
CA TYR A 481 -5.05 12.08 4.30
C TYR A 481 -5.08 12.84 5.64
N ASN A 482 -6.30 13.12 6.12
CA ASN A 482 -6.57 13.68 7.44
C ASN A 482 -8.00 13.34 7.90
N ASP A 483 -8.16 12.75 9.09
CA ASP A 483 -9.47 12.30 9.61
C ASP A 483 -10.47 13.47 9.71
N GLY A 484 -10.05 14.64 10.23
CA GLY A 484 -10.94 15.79 10.41
C GLY A 484 -11.45 16.36 9.09
N LEU A 485 -10.60 16.45 8.06
CA LEU A 485 -11.02 16.86 6.71
C LEU A 485 -12.03 15.87 6.10
N GLN A 486 -11.72 14.57 6.16
CA GLN A 486 -12.62 13.53 5.65
C GLN A 486 -13.98 13.57 6.34
N TYR A 487 -13.98 13.78 7.66
CA TYR A 487 -15.21 13.88 8.42
C TYR A 487 -16.01 15.13 8.06
N SER A 488 -15.33 16.26 7.84
CA SER A 488 -15.96 17.52 7.40
C SER A 488 -16.67 17.36 6.05
N PHE A 489 -16.00 16.75 5.07
CA PHE A 489 -16.60 16.49 3.76
C PHE A 489 -17.80 15.55 3.86
N LEU A 490 -17.69 14.49 4.67
CA LEU A 490 -18.77 13.53 4.87
C LEU A 490 -20.02 14.19 5.48
N LEU A 491 -19.87 14.95 6.55
CA LEU A 491 -21.01 15.60 7.23
C LEU A 491 -21.63 16.71 6.37
N SER A 492 -20.82 17.44 5.62
CA SER A 492 -21.31 18.41 4.64
C SER A 492 -22.20 17.74 3.59
N SER A 493 -21.77 16.57 3.07
CA SER A 493 -22.57 15.78 2.12
C SER A 493 -23.90 15.27 2.70
N TYR A 494 -24.03 15.22 4.03
CA TYR A 494 -25.28 14.83 4.72
C TYR A 494 -26.21 16.01 5.04
N GLY A 495 -25.82 17.21 4.62
CA GLY A 495 -26.61 18.44 4.75
C GLY A 495 -26.34 19.25 6.02
N LEU A 496 -25.30 18.93 6.80
CA LEU A 496 -24.89 19.77 7.93
C LEU A 496 -24.18 21.02 7.41
N LYS A 497 -24.66 22.20 7.82
CA LYS A 497 -24.22 23.49 7.23
C LYS A 497 -23.14 24.20 8.03
N ASN A 498 -23.20 24.15 9.37
CA ASN A 498 -22.30 24.93 10.24
C ASN A 498 -21.15 24.05 10.73
N ILE A 499 -20.21 23.71 9.84
CA ILE A 499 -19.05 22.86 10.15
C ILE A 499 -17.80 23.74 10.26
N SER A 500 -17.09 23.64 11.39
CA SER A 500 -15.80 24.27 11.62
C SER A 500 -14.72 23.20 11.82
N LEU A 501 -13.65 23.26 11.01
CA LEU A 501 -12.46 22.43 11.20
C LEU A 501 -11.43 23.20 12.03
N LEU A 502 -10.93 22.58 13.09
CA LEU A 502 -10.07 23.19 14.10
C LEU A 502 -8.80 22.35 14.33
N PRO A 503 -7.67 22.97 14.70
CA PRO A 503 -6.49 22.23 15.13
C PRO A 503 -6.74 21.58 16.50
N ASP A 504 -6.16 20.40 16.73
CA ASP A 504 -6.42 19.59 17.94
C ASP A 504 -6.14 20.35 19.26
N ASN A 505 -5.13 21.22 19.25
CA ASN A 505 -4.73 22.01 20.41
C ASN A 505 -5.68 23.17 20.77
N SER A 506 -6.72 23.42 19.97
CA SER A 506 -7.65 24.54 20.17
C SER A 506 -8.87 24.20 21.02
N ILE A 507 -9.10 22.94 21.39
CA ILE A 507 -10.30 22.52 22.14
C ILE A 507 -10.52 23.32 23.42
N ALA A 508 -9.48 23.55 24.22
CA ALA A 508 -9.59 24.33 25.46
C ALA A 508 -9.89 25.81 25.19
N SER A 509 -9.37 26.36 24.10
CA SER A 509 -9.66 27.74 23.69
C SER A 509 -11.10 27.89 23.23
N LEU A 510 -11.62 26.92 22.46
CA LEU A 510 -13.03 26.87 22.04
C LEU A 510 -13.96 26.83 23.26
N LEU A 511 -13.71 25.91 24.21
CA LEU A 511 -14.56 25.72 25.39
C LEU A 511 -14.44 26.83 26.44
N SER A 512 -13.45 27.71 26.30
CA SER A 512 -13.29 28.92 27.11
C SER A 512 -13.96 30.15 26.47
N ASP A 513 -14.40 30.07 25.21
CA ASP A 513 -15.07 31.20 24.55
C ASP A 513 -16.46 31.40 25.19
N PRO A 514 -16.77 32.60 25.73
CA PRO A 514 -18.07 32.88 26.35
C PRO A 514 -19.26 32.76 25.38
N LYS A 515 -19.03 32.69 24.07
CA LYS A 515 -20.07 32.42 23.07
C LYS A 515 -20.48 30.95 22.98
N ILE A 516 -19.67 30.04 23.52
CA ILE A 516 -19.96 28.61 23.54
C ILE A 516 -20.69 28.28 24.85
N ASP A 517 -21.95 27.89 24.75
CA ASP A 517 -22.68 27.36 25.90
C ASP A 517 -22.26 25.91 26.15
N ASN A 518 -21.36 25.72 27.10
CA ASN A 518 -20.87 24.41 27.51
C ASN A 518 -22.00 23.47 27.97
N LYS A 519 -23.13 23.99 28.50
CA LYS A 519 -24.28 23.17 28.91
C LYS A 519 -25.06 22.60 27.72
N LYS A 520 -24.94 23.23 26.54
CA LYS A 520 -25.52 22.77 25.26
C LYS A 520 -24.48 22.23 24.31
N THR A 521 -23.33 21.81 24.85
CA THR A 521 -22.22 21.27 24.08
C THR A 521 -22.02 19.80 24.45
N ILE A 522 -21.70 18.96 23.46
CA ILE A 522 -21.45 17.53 23.66
C ILE A 522 -20.24 17.07 22.85
N LEU A 523 -19.47 16.14 23.40
CA LEU A 523 -18.41 15.44 22.69
C LEU A 523 -18.88 14.03 22.31
N LEU A 524 -18.87 13.72 21.00
CA LEU A 524 -19.28 12.42 20.48
C LEU A 524 -18.08 11.62 19.96
N PHE A 525 -17.98 10.36 20.40
CA PHE A 525 -16.98 9.42 19.92
C PHE A 525 -17.61 8.15 19.34
N GLY A 526 -16.88 7.53 18.42
CA GLY A 526 -17.02 6.09 18.17
C GLY A 526 -16.14 5.28 19.12
N ALA A 527 -16.14 3.96 18.95
CA ALA A 527 -15.18 3.06 19.58
C ALA A 527 -14.46 2.21 18.53
N ASN A 528 -13.16 1.95 18.73
CA ASN A 528 -12.49 0.84 18.05
C ASN A 528 -12.74 -0.48 18.81
N GLY A 529 -12.79 -0.41 20.13
CA GLY A 529 -13.14 -1.51 21.02
C GLY A 529 -13.59 -1.00 22.37
N ILE A 530 -14.46 -1.76 23.03
CA ILE A 530 -14.85 -1.56 24.44
C ILE A 530 -14.38 -2.78 25.23
N GLU A 531 -13.60 -2.55 26.28
CA GLU A 531 -13.14 -3.61 27.18
C GLU A 531 -14.33 -4.18 27.97
N LYS A 532 -14.57 -5.49 27.87
CA LYS A 532 -15.78 -6.14 28.39
C LYS A 532 -16.02 -5.91 29.89
N ASP A 533 -14.97 -5.92 30.70
CA ASP A 533 -15.11 -5.95 32.17
C ASP A 533 -15.04 -4.56 32.79
N SER A 534 -14.36 -3.61 32.15
CA SER A 534 -14.11 -2.27 32.68
C SER A 534 -14.84 -1.16 31.93
N TYR A 535 -15.40 -1.48 30.76
CA TYR A 535 -15.93 -0.52 29.78
C TYR A 535 -14.93 0.54 29.30
N ASN A 536 -13.63 0.35 29.55
CA ASN A 536 -12.60 1.23 29.01
C ASN A 536 -12.66 1.18 27.47
N CYS A 537 -12.62 2.36 26.85
CA CYS A 537 -12.70 2.48 25.41
C CYS A 537 -11.31 2.58 24.80
N GLY A 538 -11.03 1.68 23.85
CA GLY A 538 -9.86 1.76 22.99
C GLY A 538 -10.16 2.62 21.76
N HIS A 539 -9.35 3.63 21.52
CA HIS A 539 -9.49 4.49 20.34
C HIS A 539 -8.14 4.96 19.81
N SER A 540 -8.15 5.76 18.74
CA SER A 540 -6.96 6.38 18.16
C SER A 540 -6.38 7.49 19.04
N SER A 541 -5.06 7.69 18.99
CA SER A 541 -4.39 8.71 19.80
C SER A 541 -4.93 10.13 19.57
N GLY A 542 -5.13 10.85 20.68
CA GLY A 542 -5.75 12.17 20.78
C GLY A 542 -7.14 12.13 21.43
N HIS A 543 -7.86 10.99 21.40
CA HIS A 543 -9.19 10.90 22.01
C HIS A 543 -9.15 11.03 23.54
N LEU A 544 -8.10 10.53 24.19
CA LEU A 544 -7.90 10.73 25.63
C LEU A 544 -7.70 12.21 25.96
N THR A 545 -6.95 12.94 25.12
CA THR A 545 -6.77 14.40 25.30
C THR A 545 -8.11 15.11 25.20
N MET A 546 -8.91 14.78 24.18
CA MET A 546 -10.25 15.34 24.01
C MET A 546 -11.14 15.04 25.22
N ALA A 547 -11.09 13.81 25.75
CA ALA A 547 -11.86 13.41 26.92
C ALA A 547 -11.45 14.13 28.21
N ILE A 548 -10.13 14.30 28.44
CA ILE A 548 -9.61 15.02 29.59
C ILE A 548 -10.07 16.49 29.56
N VAL A 549 -9.95 17.15 28.41
CA VAL A 549 -10.36 18.55 28.28
C VAL A 549 -11.87 18.69 28.42
N ALA A 550 -12.66 17.82 27.79
CA ALA A 550 -14.11 17.83 27.95
C ALA A 550 -14.55 17.68 29.41
N ASN A 551 -13.98 16.73 30.16
CA ASN A 551 -14.25 16.58 31.60
C ASN A 551 -13.89 17.85 32.39
N HIS A 552 -12.75 18.49 32.10
CA HIS A 552 -12.37 19.73 32.77
C HIS A 552 -13.40 20.85 32.61
N PHE A 553 -14.02 20.95 31.42
CA PHE A 553 -15.05 21.94 31.12
C PHE A 553 -16.49 21.44 31.39
N ASN A 554 -16.65 20.26 32.00
CA ASN A 554 -17.94 19.60 32.25
C ASN A 554 -18.78 19.40 30.97
N ILE A 555 -18.12 19.06 29.87
CA ILE A 555 -18.77 18.68 28.61
C ILE A 555 -19.11 17.19 28.65
N PRO A 556 -20.38 16.80 28.45
CA PRO A 556 -20.75 15.40 28.41
C PRO A 556 -20.06 14.68 27.24
N ILE A 557 -19.61 13.45 27.51
CA ILE A 557 -18.94 12.58 26.55
C ILE A 557 -19.82 11.36 26.28
N TRP A 558 -20.28 11.22 25.04
CA TRP A 558 -21.00 10.02 24.61
C TRP A 558 -20.15 9.19 23.65
N ILE A 559 -20.03 7.91 23.96
CA ILE A 559 -19.45 6.92 23.06
C ILE A 559 -20.58 6.14 22.41
N ILE A 560 -20.68 6.19 21.09
CA ILE A 560 -21.74 5.51 20.34
C ILE A 560 -21.11 4.41 19.50
N THR A 561 -21.46 3.15 19.77
CA THR A 561 -20.84 2.00 19.09
C THR A 561 -21.73 0.76 19.09
N ASP A 562 -21.52 -0.16 18.14
CA ASP A 562 -22.19 -1.45 18.13
C ASP A 562 -21.57 -2.43 19.15
N SER A 563 -22.42 -3.24 19.80
CA SER A 563 -22.01 -4.22 20.82
C SER A 563 -21.02 -5.27 20.31
N TYR A 564 -20.92 -5.45 18.98
CA TYR A 564 -19.91 -6.31 18.37
C TYR A 564 -18.48 -5.87 18.72
N LYS A 565 -18.25 -4.61 19.08
CA LYS A 565 -16.94 -4.10 19.49
C LYS A 565 -16.62 -4.29 20.98
N ILE A 566 -17.48 -4.95 21.76
CA ILE A 566 -17.21 -5.30 23.17
C ILE A 566 -16.38 -6.58 23.26
N GLY A 567 -15.26 -6.59 23.97
CA GLY A 567 -14.42 -7.78 24.13
C GLY A 567 -13.13 -7.53 24.90
N THR A 568 -12.17 -8.44 24.80
CA THR A 568 -10.85 -8.28 25.42
C THR A 568 -9.93 -7.47 24.52
N ILE A 569 -9.30 -6.44 25.07
CA ILE A 569 -8.34 -5.57 24.39
C ILE A 569 -6.93 -5.90 24.86
N ASP A 570 -6.00 -6.10 23.92
CA ASP A 570 -4.57 -6.26 24.21
C ASP A 570 -3.90 -4.88 24.22
N TRP A 571 -3.89 -4.21 25.37
CA TRP A 571 -3.41 -2.83 25.45
C TRP A 571 -1.92 -2.71 25.12
N LYS A 572 -1.59 -2.01 24.03
CA LYS A 572 -0.22 -1.66 23.63
C LYS A 572 -0.03 -0.14 23.59
N PRO A 573 0.12 0.53 24.74
CA PRO A 573 0.16 1.99 24.82
C PRO A 573 1.36 2.61 24.06
N ASP A 574 2.47 1.88 23.95
CA ASP A 574 3.67 2.36 23.25
C ASP A 574 3.65 2.08 21.74
N LEU A 575 2.60 1.43 21.23
CA LEU A 575 2.51 1.08 19.81
C LEU A 575 2.48 2.33 18.94
N GLN A 576 3.41 2.41 18.00
CA GLN A 576 3.54 3.54 17.08
C GLN A 576 2.76 3.28 15.78
N ARG A 577 2.28 4.34 15.14
CA ARG A 577 1.80 4.29 13.75
C ARG A 577 3.00 4.16 12.82
N VAL A 578 3.09 3.04 12.13
CA VAL A 578 4.17 2.74 11.18
C VAL A 578 3.76 3.14 9.77
N GLY A 579 4.71 3.64 8.98
CA GLY A 579 4.54 3.89 7.55
C GLY A 579 3.73 5.14 7.20
N THR A 580 3.47 6.03 8.17
CA THR A 580 2.81 7.32 7.93
C THR A 580 3.80 8.45 8.09
N LEU A 581 3.97 9.26 7.05
CA LEU A 581 4.69 10.54 7.12
C LEU A 581 3.78 11.58 7.78
N TRP A 582 3.53 11.42 9.08
CA TRP A 582 2.51 12.19 9.81
C TRP A 582 2.91 13.63 10.11
N LEU A 583 4.22 13.83 10.33
CA LEU A 583 4.80 15.13 10.63
C LEU A 583 5.08 15.91 9.34
N THR A 584 5.74 15.27 8.39
CA THR A 584 6.18 15.88 7.13
C THR A 584 6.56 14.81 6.11
N GLY A 585 6.33 15.12 4.84
CA GLY A 585 6.88 14.41 3.70
C GLY A 585 8.36 14.69 3.41
N GLN A 586 8.89 15.79 3.94
CA GLN A 586 10.21 16.28 3.56
C GLN A 586 11.33 15.40 4.12
N LYS A 587 11.94 14.60 3.24
CA LYS A 587 13.08 13.72 3.58
C LYS A 587 14.20 14.44 4.32
N LYS A 588 14.48 15.70 3.96
CA LYS A 588 15.49 16.55 4.64
C LYS A 588 15.26 16.62 6.15
N TRP A 589 14.03 16.93 6.58
CA TRP A 589 13.71 17.11 8.00
C TRP A 589 13.74 15.78 8.75
N ILE A 590 13.28 14.70 8.12
CA ILE A 590 13.35 13.35 8.69
C ILE A 590 14.82 12.93 8.89
N SER A 591 15.66 13.13 7.87
CA SER A 591 17.10 12.83 7.95
C SER A 591 17.81 13.69 8.99
N GLU A 592 17.44 14.98 9.10
CA GLU A 592 18.00 15.87 10.12
C GLU A 592 17.60 15.43 11.54
N CYS A 593 16.36 14.98 11.74
CA CYS A 593 15.93 14.39 13.01
C CYS A 593 16.77 13.16 13.35
N GLN A 594 16.95 12.24 12.40
CA GLN A 594 17.77 11.03 12.59
C GLN A 594 19.23 11.37 12.92
N GLN A 595 19.85 12.32 12.19
CA GLN A 595 21.23 12.75 12.43
C GLN A 595 21.42 13.40 13.81
N LYS A 596 20.38 14.09 14.30
CA LYS A 596 20.37 14.73 15.61
C LYS A 596 19.87 13.81 16.73
N ASN A 597 19.65 12.51 16.44
CA ASN A 597 19.06 11.54 17.37
C ASN A 597 17.72 12.00 17.99
N ILE A 598 16.91 12.72 17.22
CA ILE A 598 15.55 13.11 17.58
C ILE A 598 14.63 11.94 17.24
N ASP A 599 14.06 11.33 18.27
CA ASP A 599 13.10 10.23 18.14
C ASP A 599 11.70 10.77 17.81
N LEU A 600 11.17 10.36 16.65
CA LEU A 600 9.84 10.77 16.19
C LEU A 600 8.81 9.74 16.60
N LYS A 601 8.01 10.06 17.62
CA LYS A 601 6.94 9.19 18.14
C LYS A 601 5.56 9.65 17.65
N ASN A 602 4.82 8.74 17.05
CA ASN A 602 3.41 8.86 16.73
C ASN A 602 2.64 7.70 17.35
N TYR A 603 2.14 7.91 18.56
CA TYR A 603 1.35 6.91 19.27
C TYR A 603 0.09 6.56 18.50
N ARG A 604 -0.23 5.27 18.48
CA ARG A 604 -1.37 4.79 17.70
C ARG A 604 -2.68 4.96 18.44
N GLU A 605 -2.74 4.53 19.69
CA GLU A 605 -3.99 4.26 20.40
C GLU A 605 -3.99 4.90 21.78
N ASP A 606 -5.17 5.33 22.20
CA ASP A 606 -5.46 5.81 23.53
C ASP A 606 -6.38 4.82 24.25
N LYS A 607 -6.17 4.71 25.57
CA LYS A 607 -7.13 4.11 26.50
C LYS A 607 -7.93 5.23 27.16
N ILE A 608 -9.23 5.28 26.92
CA ILE A 608 -10.14 6.23 27.55
C ILE A 608 -10.81 5.51 28.74
N PRO A 609 -10.56 5.94 29.98
CA PRO A 609 -11.19 5.35 31.17
C PRO A 609 -12.70 5.51 31.13
N PHE A 610 -13.44 4.48 31.52
CA PHE A 610 -14.91 4.55 31.59
C PHE A 610 -15.39 5.66 32.53
N SER A 611 -14.65 5.96 33.60
CA SER A 611 -14.94 7.04 34.55
C SER A 611 -14.93 8.45 33.94
N MET A 612 -14.38 8.63 32.74
CA MET A 612 -14.39 9.91 32.02
C MET A 612 -15.59 10.05 31.08
N VAL A 613 -16.40 9.00 30.91
CA VAL A 613 -17.45 8.92 29.90
C VAL A 613 -18.81 9.00 30.57
N ASP A 614 -19.68 9.90 30.14
CA ASP A 614 -21.03 10.00 30.70
C ASP A 614 -21.89 8.80 30.31
N ARG A 615 -21.84 8.42 29.02
CA ARG A 615 -22.66 7.34 28.46
C ARG A 615 -21.93 6.59 27.36
N ILE A 616 -22.06 5.26 27.37
CA ILE A 616 -21.79 4.41 26.23
C ILE A 616 -23.14 3.89 25.70
N ILE A 617 -23.44 4.21 24.46
CA ILE A 617 -24.71 3.87 23.80
C ILE A 617 -24.46 2.70 22.84
N PHE A 618 -25.05 1.55 23.17
CA PHE A 618 -25.16 0.37 22.33
C PHE A 618 -26.57 0.27 21.75
N GLU A 619 -26.76 -0.60 20.76
CA GLU A 619 -28.03 -0.74 20.05
C GLU A 619 -29.23 -1.20 20.91
N ASN A 620 -28.99 -1.77 22.09
CA ASN A 620 -30.03 -2.28 22.99
C ASN A 620 -29.82 -1.84 24.46
N GLU A 621 -28.79 -1.05 24.75
CA GLU A 621 -28.37 -0.75 26.12
C GLU A 621 -27.62 0.57 26.17
N ILE A 622 -27.82 1.32 27.26
CA ILE A 622 -27.01 2.51 27.59
C ILE A 622 -26.31 2.22 28.91
N VAL A 623 -24.99 2.31 28.90
CA VAL A 623 -24.14 2.04 30.07
C VAL A 623 -23.57 3.38 30.55
N SER A 624 -23.70 3.69 31.84
CA SER A 624 -23.22 4.95 32.44
C SER A 624 -22.46 4.65 33.74
N PRO A 625 -21.32 5.32 34.04
CA PRO A 625 -20.54 5.01 35.23
C PRO A 625 -21.33 5.20 36.53
N ASN A 626 -22.28 6.13 36.54
CA ASN A 626 -23.06 6.51 37.71
C ASN A 626 -24.40 5.75 37.84
N ALA A 627 -24.68 4.75 36.98
CA ALA A 627 -25.95 4.01 37.01
C ALA A 627 -25.99 2.86 38.05
N HIS A 628 -24.90 2.64 38.80
CA HIS A 628 -24.82 1.61 39.84
C HIS A 628 -25.04 2.12 41.27
N ASP A 629 -25.31 3.42 41.45
CA ASP A 629 -25.58 4.05 42.76
C ASP A 629 -27.05 4.52 42.93
N SER A 630 -27.99 3.99 42.13
CA SER A 630 -29.44 4.28 42.26
C SER A 630 -30.25 3.07 42.70
#